data_AF-A0A1J0GIS3-F1
#
_entry.id   AF-A0A1J0GIS3-F1
#
_cell.length_a   1.000
_cell.length_b   1.000
_cell.length_c   1.000
_cell.angle_alpha   90.00
_cell.angle_beta   90.00
_cell.angle_gamma   90.00
#
_symmetry.space_group_name_H-M   'P 1'
#
loop_
_entity.id
_entity.type
_entity.pdbx_description
1 polymer ?
#
loop_
_entity_poly.entity_id
_entity_poly.type
_entity_poly.pdbx_seq_one_letter_code
_entity_poly.pdbx_strand_id
1 'polypeptide(L)'
;MGKELSEMALKELWELFPIILKKHNTDYKEWYETEKQKLLSRIDRKDISRINHIGSTSVEGLIAKPTVDILLEIDNEINIE
;
A
#
# COMPACT_ATOMS: atom_id res chain seq x y z
N MET A 1 19.28 20.96 15.30
CA MET A 1 18.04 20.38 14.74
C MET A 1 18.24 20.24 13.24
N GLY A 2 17.87 19.09 12.66
CA GLY A 2 17.79 18.98 11.21
C GLY A 2 16.64 19.85 10.69
N LYS A 3 16.62 20.12 9.38
CA LYS A 3 15.45 20.73 8.73
C LYS A 3 14.23 19.83 8.92
N GLU A 4 13.04 20.42 9.00
CA GLU A 4 11.80 19.66 8.92
C GLU A 4 11.63 19.10 7.49
N LEU A 5 10.95 17.96 7.33
CA LEU A 5 10.76 17.33 6.00
C LEU A 5 10.08 18.28 5.00
N SER A 6 9.16 19.12 5.48
CA SER A 6 8.43 20.11 4.67
C SER A 6 9.32 21.25 4.15
N GLU A 7 10.50 21.45 4.75
CA GLU A 7 11.44 22.53 4.41
C GLU A 7 12.62 22.02 3.55
N MET A 8 12.66 20.72 3.29
CA MET A 8 13.72 20.09 2.48
C MET A 8 13.46 20.27 0.98
N ALA A 9 14.54 20.46 0.21
CA ALA A 9 14.47 20.40 -1.23
C ALA A 9 14.18 18.96 -1.71
N LEU A 10 13.61 18.81 -2.92
CA LEU A 10 13.35 17.49 -3.51
C LEU A 10 14.58 16.59 -3.55
N LYS A 11 15.76 17.17 -3.81
CA LYS A 11 17.02 16.42 -3.81
C LYS A 11 17.35 15.83 -2.43
N GLU A 12 17.19 16.62 -1.37
CA GLU A 12 17.39 16.18 0.01
C GLU A 12 16.38 15.07 0.37
N LEU A 13 15.12 15.23 -0.06
CA LEU A 13 14.08 14.21 0.14
C LEU A 13 14.37 12.91 -0.62
N TRP A 14 14.91 12.97 -1.84
CA TRP A 14 15.25 11.77 -2.62
C TRP A 14 16.46 11.01 -2.07
N GLU A 15 17.38 11.69 -1.40
CA GLU A 15 18.48 11.04 -0.68
C GLU A 15 17.96 10.27 0.55
N LEU A 16 16.96 10.80 1.25
CA LEU A 16 16.32 10.13 2.39
C LEU A 16 15.32 9.04 1.98
N PHE A 17 14.57 9.27 0.91
CA PHE A 17 13.52 8.38 0.40
C PHE A 17 13.79 7.99 -1.06
N PRO A 18 14.82 7.16 -1.30
CA PRO A 18 15.19 6.79 -2.65
C PRO A 18 14.05 6.06 -3.36
N ILE A 19 13.85 6.39 -4.64
CA ILE A 19 12.92 5.66 -5.51
C ILE A 19 13.57 4.32 -5.85
N ILE A 20 13.09 3.26 -5.22
CA ILE A 20 13.56 1.89 -5.45
C ILE A 20 12.60 1.12 -6.36
N LEU A 21 13.14 0.46 -7.38
CA LEU A 21 12.43 -0.50 -8.21
C LEU A 21 13.09 -1.87 -8.06
N LYS A 22 12.28 -2.91 -7.91
CA LYS A 22 12.73 -4.30 -7.75
C LYS A 22 12.01 -5.20 -8.74
N LYS A 23 12.64 -6.31 -9.11
CA LYS A 23 11.96 -7.41 -9.79
C LYS A 23 10.79 -7.90 -8.93
N HIS A 24 9.77 -8.43 -9.58
CA HIS A 24 8.63 -9.02 -8.90
C HIS A 24 9.08 -9.99 -7.81
N ASN A 25 8.50 -9.86 -6.61
CA ASN A 25 8.71 -10.76 -5.49
C ASN A 25 7.40 -11.49 -5.21
N THR A 26 7.45 -12.82 -5.15
CA THR A 26 6.30 -13.67 -4.83
C THR A 26 5.72 -13.36 -3.44
N ASP A 27 6.52 -12.84 -2.51
CA ASP A 27 6.09 -12.47 -1.16
C ASP A 27 5.05 -11.33 -1.17
N TYR A 28 4.92 -10.56 -2.26
CA TYR A 28 3.92 -9.49 -2.34
C TYR A 28 2.49 -10.02 -2.14
N LYS A 29 2.23 -11.25 -2.57
CA LYS A 29 0.94 -11.92 -2.33
C LYS A 29 0.71 -12.19 -0.84
N GLU A 30 1.75 -12.60 -0.12
CA GLU A 30 1.69 -12.85 1.33
C GLU A 30 1.54 -11.55 2.13
N TRP A 31 2.21 -10.49 1.68
CA TRP A 31 2.09 -9.16 2.27
C TRP A 31 0.67 -8.62 2.11
N TYR A 32 0.10 -8.75 0.91
CA TYR A 32 -1.29 -8.41 0.64
C TYR A 32 -2.24 -9.18 1.55
N GLU A 33 -2.12 -10.51 1.63
CA GLU A 33 -3.04 -11.31 2.43
C GLU A 33 -2.92 -10.97 3.93
N THR A 34 -1.69 -10.76 4.42
CA THR A 34 -1.45 -10.35 5.81
C THR A 34 -2.15 -9.03 6.12
N GLU A 35 -2.00 -8.01 5.25
CA GLU A 35 -2.60 -6.70 5.49
C GLU A 35 -4.11 -6.71 5.30
N LYS A 36 -4.60 -7.46 4.31
CA LYS A 36 -6.03 -7.74 4.12
C LYS A 36 -6.65 -8.32 5.39
N GLN A 37 -6.04 -9.31 6.02
CA GLN A 37 -6.57 -9.88 7.27
C GLN A 37 -6.60 -8.87 8.42
N LYS A 38 -5.63 -7.95 8.50
CA LYS A 38 -5.68 -6.85 9.48
C LYS A 38 -6.79 -5.85 9.21
N LEU A 39 -7.10 -5.56 7.95
CA LEU A 39 -8.24 -4.71 7.59
C LEU A 39 -9.56 -5.41 7.93
N LEU A 40 -9.70 -6.69 7.56
CA LEU A 40 -10.88 -7.50 7.85
C LEU A 40 -11.13 -7.74 9.35
N SER A 41 -10.12 -7.59 10.21
CA SER A 41 -10.30 -7.69 11.67
C SER A 41 -10.77 -6.39 12.32
N ARG A 42 -10.73 -5.27 11.60
CA ARG A 42 -11.09 -3.93 12.09
C ARG A 42 -12.41 -3.41 11.52
N ILE A 43 -12.84 -3.94 10.38
CA ILE A 43 -14.02 -3.48 9.64
C ILE A 43 -15.05 -4.61 9.65
N ASP A 44 -16.31 -4.28 9.93
CA ASP A 44 -17.38 -5.29 9.93
C ASP A 44 -17.55 -5.84 8.51
N ARG A 45 -17.61 -7.16 8.37
CA ARG A 45 -17.66 -7.82 7.07
C ARG A 45 -18.89 -7.45 6.27
N LYS A 46 -19.99 -7.10 6.93
CA LYS A 46 -21.24 -6.68 6.26
C LYS A 46 -21.07 -5.35 5.50
N ASP A 47 -20.07 -4.55 5.89
CA ASP A 47 -19.80 -3.21 5.37
C ASP A 47 -18.83 -3.24 4.18
N ILE A 48 -18.17 -4.39 3.98
CA ILE A 48 -17.16 -4.58 2.95
C ILE A 48 -17.81 -5.20 1.73
N SER A 49 -17.85 -4.44 0.64
CA SER A 49 -18.28 -4.94 -0.65
C SER A 49 -17.19 -5.83 -1.26
N ARG A 50 -15.94 -5.33 -1.31
CA ARG A 50 -14.81 -6.02 -1.94
C ARG A 50 -13.47 -5.57 -1.38
N ILE A 51 -12.46 -6.43 -1.49
CA ILE A 51 -11.07 -6.10 -1.18
C ILE A 51 -10.14 -6.80 -2.16
N ASN A 52 -9.29 -6.05 -2.86
CA ASN A 52 -8.46 -6.56 -3.96
C ASN A 52 -7.01 -6.05 -3.87
N HIS A 53 -6.06 -6.91 -4.28
CA HIS A 53 -4.67 -6.52 -4.51
C HIS A 53 -4.59 -5.80 -5.86
N ILE A 54 -4.27 -4.51 -5.84
CA ILE A 54 -4.14 -3.69 -7.04
C ILE A 54 -2.70 -3.18 -7.18
N GLY A 55 -2.47 -2.34 -8.20
CA GLY A 55 -1.16 -1.74 -8.45
C GLY A 55 -0.16 -2.71 -9.07
N SER A 56 1.08 -2.23 -9.25
CA SER A 56 2.09 -2.98 -10.00
C SER A 56 2.54 -4.27 -9.32
N THR A 57 2.44 -4.35 -7.99
CA THR A 57 2.86 -5.55 -7.23
C THR A 57 1.86 -6.71 -7.32
N SER A 58 0.63 -6.49 -7.81
CA SER A 58 -0.33 -7.57 -8.08
C SER A 58 -0.09 -8.25 -9.43
N VAL A 59 0.76 -7.67 -10.29
CA VAL A 59 1.10 -8.22 -11.61
C VAL A 59 2.40 -9.02 -11.52
N GLU A 60 2.29 -10.32 -11.74
CA GLU A 60 3.44 -11.22 -11.72
C GLU A 60 4.47 -10.87 -12.81
N GLY A 61 5.74 -10.86 -12.43
CA GLY A 61 6.86 -10.54 -13.33
C GLY A 61 7.11 -9.04 -13.56
N LEU A 62 6.22 -8.15 -13.12
CA LEU A 62 6.39 -6.70 -13.30
C LEU A 62 7.46 -6.13 -12.34
N ILE A 63 8.35 -5.29 -12.87
CA ILE A 63 9.29 -4.51 -12.06
C ILE A 63 8.52 -3.35 -11.42
N ALA A 64 8.56 -3.25 -10.10
CA ALA A 64 7.76 -2.29 -9.35
C ALA A 64 8.49 -1.80 -8.09
N LYS A 65 7.98 -0.72 -7.51
CA LYS A 65 8.31 -0.37 -6.12
C LYS A 65 7.76 -1.48 -5.21
N PRO A 66 8.50 -1.96 -4.20
CA PRO A 66 8.06 -3.02 -3.29
C PRO A 66 7.01 -2.50 -2.30
N THR A 67 5.84 -2.14 -2.81
CA THR A 67 4.72 -1.59 -2.04
C THR A 67 3.44 -2.26 -2.53
N VAL A 68 2.69 -2.85 -1.62
CA VAL A 68 1.40 -3.47 -1.92
C VAL A 68 0.31 -2.40 -1.86
N ASP A 69 -0.46 -2.28 -2.94
CA ASP A 69 -1.61 -1.40 -3.01
C ASP A 69 -2.89 -2.23 -2.83
N ILE A 70 -3.79 -1.77 -1.95
CA ILE A 70 -5.03 -2.46 -1.63
C ILE A 70 -6.20 -1.54 -1.97
N LEU A 71 -7.12 -2.04 -2.79
CA LEU A 71 -8.41 -1.40 -3.01
C LEU A 71 -9.43 -2.07 -2.09
N LEU A 72 -9.98 -1.30 -1.17
CA LEU A 72 -11.09 -1.69 -0.32
C LEU A 72 -12.34 -0.90 -0.75
N GLU A 73 -13.38 -1.62 -1.13
CA GLU A 73 -14.68 -1.08 -1.51
C GLU A 73 -15.66 -1.33 -0.36
N ILE A 74 -16.30 -0.26 0.13
CA ILE A 74 -17.31 -0.30 1.20
C ILE A 74 -18.65 0.21 0.69
N ASP A 75 -19.73 -0.17 1.37
CA ASP A 75 -21.06 0.35 1.05
C ASP A 75 -21.22 1.81 1.51
N ASN A 76 -21.90 2.62 0.69
CA ASN A 76 -21.93 4.10 0.75
C ASN A 76 -22.49 4.72 2.05
N GLU A 77 -23.00 3.95 3.00
CA GLU A 77 -23.59 4.47 4.23
C GLU A 77 -22.61 4.53 5.41
N ILE A 78 -21.32 4.29 5.17
CA ILE A 78 -20.36 3.98 6.23
C ILE A 78 -19.10 4.83 6.09
N ASN A 79 -18.73 5.50 7.18
CA ASN A 79 -17.42 6.13 7.32
C ASN A 79 -16.48 5.14 8.04
N ILE A 80 -15.29 4.95 7.49
CA ILE A 80 -14.20 4.26 8.18
C ILE A 80 -13.42 5.34 8.95
N GLU A 81 -13.57 5.36 10.27
CA GLU A 81 -12.71 6.15 11.18
C GLU A 81 -11.46 5.37 11.60
#